data_AF-A0A8T3V0M0-F1
#
_entry.id   AF-A0A8T3V0M0-F1
#
_cell.length_a   1.000
_cell.length_b   1.000
_cell.length_c   1.000
_cell.angle_alpha   90.00
_cell.angle_beta   90.00
_cell.angle_gamma   90.00
#
_symmetry.space_group_name_H-M   'P 1'
#
loop_
_entity.id
_entity.type
_entity.pdbx_description
1 polymer ?
#
loop_
_entity_poly.entity_id
_entity_poly.type
_entity_poly.pdbx_seq_one_letter_code
_entity_poly.pdbx_strand_id
1 'polypeptide(L)'
;MNYNEIIESLSENDKKVLLNAKERASIDNISNKIPLDLDTVRASVRKLFSLDLVKIENETTVNYRLTAVGKGYLKNGLPEYRVFKLLSAKKEINYTDLGALDLDKNEMNVAVGILKRDGIAQTSGNKIILSGDGSKVKYRADSLSSVSEGKQLDDYIASEFVKRGIIEISENVKEFVYATPSGLDLIRSDKFSMKLVDKLTTDIIENWKGVSFRRYDL
;
A
#
# COMPACT_ATOMS: atom_id res chain seq x y z
N MET A 1 14.49 -12.95 29.89
CA MET A 1 13.84 -14.22 30.27
C MET A 1 14.78 -15.37 29.96
N ASN A 2 14.78 -16.41 30.79
CA ASN A 2 15.45 -17.67 30.48
C ASN A 2 14.61 -18.47 29.46
N TYR A 3 15.23 -19.31 28.65
CA TYR A 3 14.61 -20.07 27.55
C TYR A 3 13.40 -20.92 27.99
N ASN A 4 13.46 -21.50 29.20
CA ASN A 4 12.33 -22.24 29.77
C ASN A 4 11.14 -21.33 30.10
N GLU A 5 11.39 -20.10 30.58
CA GLU A 5 10.34 -19.15 30.91
C GLU A 5 9.62 -18.65 29.64
N ILE A 6 10.37 -18.52 28.55
CA ILE A 6 9.81 -18.19 27.24
C ILE A 6 8.84 -19.30 26.82
N ILE A 7 9.28 -20.57 26.82
CA ILE A 7 8.41 -21.72 26.47
C ILE A 7 7.19 -21.79 27.38
N GLU A 8 7.38 -21.61 28.69
CA GLU A 8 6.30 -21.59 29.68
C GLU A 8 5.33 -20.41 29.53
N SER A 9 5.68 -19.36 28.79
CA SER A 9 4.81 -18.22 28.55
C SER A 9 4.04 -18.31 27.23
N LEU A 10 4.36 -19.26 26.34
CA LEU A 10 3.72 -19.42 25.03
C LEU A 10 2.45 -20.28 25.09
N SER A 11 1.38 -19.78 24.47
CA SER A 11 0.14 -20.54 24.28
C SER A 11 0.29 -21.56 23.15
N GLU A 12 -0.66 -22.50 23.08
CA GLU A 12 -0.81 -23.35 21.89
C GLU A 12 -1.03 -22.52 20.61
N ASN A 13 -1.68 -21.36 20.69
CA ASN A 13 -1.87 -20.47 19.53
C ASN A 13 -0.55 -19.81 19.13
N ASP A 14 0.25 -19.33 20.10
CA ASP A 14 1.55 -18.71 19.86
C ASP A 14 2.51 -19.71 19.21
N LYS A 15 2.51 -20.97 19.68
CA LYS A 15 3.29 -22.06 19.08
C LYS A 15 2.84 -22.36 17.64
N LYS A 16 1.53 -22.42 17.37
CA LYS A 16 1.00 -22.63 16.01
C LYS A 16 1.39 -21.48 15.08
N VAL A 17 1.30 -20.24 15.54
CA VAL A 17 1.71 -19.06 14.76
C VAL A 17 3.21 -19.10 14.48
N LEU A 18 4.05 -19.36 15.49
CA LEU A 18 5.49 -19.48 15.33
C LEU A 18 5.87 -20.60 14.34
N LEU A 19 5.17 -21.74 14.37
CA LEU A 19 5.39 -22.85 13.45
C LEU A 19 5.06 -22.48 11.98
N ASN A 20 4.07 -21.62 11.76
CA ASN A 20 3.67 -21.14 10.43
C ASN A 20 4.47 -19.92 9.97
N ALA A 21 5.28 -19.33 10.86
CA ALA A 21 6.19 -18.24 10.58
C ALA A 21 7.66 -18.70 10.50
N LYS A 22 7.96 -20.00 10.31
CA LYS A 22 9.35 -20.46 10.12
C LYS A 22 10.06 -19.73 8.98
N GLU A 23 9.32 -19.48 7.92
CA GLU A 23 9.73 -18.72 6.75
C GLU A 23 8.84 -17.47 6.63
N ARG A 24 9.23 -16.54 5.75
CA ARG A 24 8.48 -15.31 5.47
C ARG A 24 7.07 -15.63 5.00
N ALA A 25 6.08 -15.29 5.83
CA ALA A 25 4.68 -15.49 5.55
C ALA A 25 3.87 -14.24 5.92
N SER A 26 2.84 -13.90 5.13
CA SER A 26 1.93 -12.82 5.52
C SER A 26 1.03 -13.25 6.67
N ILE A 27 0.61 -12.31 7.50
CA ILE A 27 -0.32 -12.59 8.61
C ILE A 27 -1.62 -13.21 8.10
N ASP A 28 -2.15 -12.75 6.96
CA ASP A 28 -3.34 -13.31 6.33
C ASP A 28 -3.13 -14.78 5.92
N ASN A 29 -1.96 -15.10 5.36
CA ASN A 29 -1.64 -16.48 4.98
C ASN A 29 -1.51 -17.40 6.21
N ILE A 30 -0.98 -16.88 7.32
CA ILE A 30 -0.90 -17.63 8.59
C ILE A 30 -2.32 -17.90 9.09
N SER A 31 -3.18 -16.88 9.18
CA SER A 31 -4.58 -17.02 9.63
C SER A 31 -5.39 -17.97 8.75
N ASN A 32 -5.14 -18.03 7.44
CA ASN A 32 -5.83 -18.97 6.55
C ASN A 32 -5.36 -20.43 6.71
N LYS A 33 -4.13 -20.66 7.20
CA LYS A 33 -3.55 -22.02 7.36
C LYS A 33 -3.92 -22.68 8.69
N ILE A 34 -4.31 -21.90 9.68
CA ILE A 34 -4.62 -22.37 11.03
C ILE A 34 -6.03 -21.91 11.43
N PRO A 35 -6.77 -22.66 12.26
CA PRO A 35 -8.13 -22.28 12.67
C PRO A 35 -8.10 -21.18 13.73
N LEU A 36 -7.48 -20.04 13.42
CA LEU A 36 -7.40 -18.84 14.27
C LEU A 36 -7.83 -17.63 13.45
N ASP A 37 -8.64 -16.77 14.06
CA ASP A 37 -9.00 -15.49 13.48
C ASP A 37 -7.79 -14.53 13.41
N LEU A 38 -7.91 -13.51 12.57
CA LEU A 38 -6.83 -12.56 12.30
C LEU A 38 -6.36 -11.82 13.55
N ASP A 39 -7.28 -11.48 14.47
CA ASP A 39 -6.94 -10.74 15.68
C ASP A 39 -6.15 -11.61 16.65
N THR A 40 -6.53 -12.89 16.78
CA THR A 40 -5.75 -13.88 17.55
C THR A 40 -4.35 -14.06 16.97
N VAL A 41 -4.21 -14.19 15.64
CA VAL A 41 -2.89 -14.31 15.01
C VAL A 41 -2.05 -13.06 15.27
N ARG A 42 -2.62 -11.85 15.13
CA ARG A 42 -1.91 -10.59 15.40
C ARG A 42 -1.47 -10.47 16.85
N ALA A 43 -2.31 -10.86 17.80
CA ALA A 43 -1.95 -10.88 19.22
C ALA A 43 -0.75 -11.81 19.49
N SER A 44 -0.78 -13.02 18.92
CA SER A 44 0.33 -13.96 19.00
C SER A 44 1.60 -13.43 18.35
N VAL A 45 1.52 -12.84 17.15
CA VAL A 45 2.67 -12.23 16.47
C VAL A 45 3.30 -11.13 17.33
N ARG A 46 2.50 -10.24 17.95
CA ARG A 46 3.02 -9.18 18.84
C ARG A 46 3.73 -9.76 20.06
N LYS A 47 3.15 -10.80 20.68
CA LYS A 47 3.80 -11.48 21.81
C LYS A 47 5.13 -12.11 21.38
N LEU A 48 5.12 -12.90 20.30
CA LEU A 48 6.34 -13.52 19.77
C LEU A 48 7.41 -12.49 19.40
N PHE A 49 7.01 -11.33 18.85
CA PHE A 49 7.91 -10.23 18.54
C PHE A 49 8.54 -9.63 19.80
N SER A 50 7.74 -9.40 20.85
CA SER A 50 8.24 -8.91 22.15
C SER A 50 9.24 -9.86 22.83
N LEU A 51 9.17 -11.15 22.49
CA LEU A 51 10.07 -12.21 22.95
C LEU A 51 11.26 -12.44 22.02
N ASP A 52 11.42 -11.62 20.97
CA ASP A 52 12.46 -11.74 19.93
C ASP A 52 12.47 -13.11 19.21
N LEU A 53 11.30 -13.76 19.12
CA LEU A 53 11.13 -15.05 18.44
C LEU A 53 10.75 -14.91 16.96
N VAL A 54 10.21 -13.74 16.58
CA VAL A 54 9.86 -13.41 15.19
C VAL A 54 10.26 -11.98 14.87
N LYS A 55 10.50 -11.71 13.59
CA LYS A 55 10.58 -10.36 13.02
C LYS A 55 9.31 -10.06 12.23
N ILE A 56 8.97 -8.78 12.19
CA ILE A 56 7.87 -8.24 11.39
C ILE A 56 8.48 -7.36 10.30
N GLU A 57 8.04 -7.54 9.07
CA GLU A 57 8.46 -6.76 7.91
C GLU A 57 7.20 -6.25 7.20
N ASN A 58 7.18 -4.97 6.87
CA ASN A 58 6.05 -4.34 6.20
C ASN A 58 6.40 -4.08 4.74
N GLU A 59 5.53 -4.53 3.84
CA GLU A 59 5.62 -4.28 2.41
C GLU A 59 4.45 -3.39 1.99
N THR A 60 4.75 -2.13 1.68
CA THR A 60 3.74 -1.16 1.23
C THR A 60 3.67 -1.17 -0.28
N THR A 61 2.50 -1.54 -0.82
CA THR A 61 2.19 -1.40 -2.25
C THR A 61 1.32 -0.18 -2.46
N VAL A 62 1.80 0.77 -3.28
CA VAL A 62 1.05 1.96 -3.68
C VAL A 62 0.24 1.63 -4.94
N ASN A 63 -1.08 1.71 -4.86
CA ASN A 63 -1.97 1.52 -5.99
C ASN A 63 -2.62 2.85 -6.37
N TYR A 64 -2.61 3.17 -7.66
CA TYR A 64 -3.27 4.35 -8.22
C TYR A 64 -4.63 3.98 -8.80
N ARG A 65 -5.66 4.77 -8.49
CA ARG A 65 -7.01 4.57 -9.03
C ARG A 65 -7.50 5.84 -9.71
N LEU A 66 -8.05 5.71 -10.93
CA LEU A 66 -8.68 6.84 -11.62
C LEU A 66 -9.99 7.25 -10.92
N THR A 67 -10.11 8.55 -10.63
CA THR A 67 -11.36 9.17 -10.18
C THR A 67 -12.34 9.32 -11.34
N ALA A 68 -13.55 9.84 -11.08
CA ALA A 68 -14.49 10.18 -12.14
C ALA A 68 -13.89 11.20 -13.14
N VAL A 69 -13.17 12.21 -12.63
CA VAL A 69 -12.46 13.21 -13.43
C VAL A 69 -11.36 12.55 -14.27
N GLY A 70 -10.54 11.69 -13.65
CA GLY A 70 -9.47 10.99 -14.35
C GLY A 70 -9.97 10.07 -15.46
N LYS A 71 -11.09 9.37 -15.25
CA LYS A 71 -11.76 8.59 -16.31
C LYS A 71 -12.26 9.46 -17.45
N GLY A 72 -12.80 10.65 -17.13
CA GLY A 72 -13.17 11.65 -18.13
C GLY A 72 -11.98 12.08 -18.99
N TYR A 73 -10.84 12.39 -18.36
CA TYR A 73 -9.62 12.77 -19.05
C TYR A 73 -8.95 11.63 -19.81
N LEU A 74 -9.08 10.39 -19.35
CA LEU A 74 -8.59 9.23 -20.10
C LEU A 74 -9.36 9.07 -21.42
N LYS A 75 -10.68 9.33 -21.41
CA LYS A 75 -11.54 9.24 -22.59
C LYS A 75 -11.38 10.44 -23.53
N ASN A 76 -11.39 11.64 -22.99
CA ASN A 76 -11.47 12.89 -23.76
C ASN A 76 -10.09 13.55 -24.00
N GLY A 77 -9.06 13.07 -23.32
CA GLY A 77 -7.73 13.68 -23.24
C GLY A 77 -7.63 14.71 -22.11
N LEU A 78 -6.43 14.86 -21.55
CA LEU A 78 -6.12 15.89 -20.58
C LEU A 78 -6.39 17.30 -21.17
N PRO A 79 -6.94 18.25 -20.40
CA PRO A 79 -7.22 19.61 -20.87
C PRO A 79 -6.04 20.28 -21.58
N GLU A 80 -4.84 20.22 -20.96
CA GLU A 80 -3.60 20.76 -21.51
C GLU A 80 -3.19 20.09 -22.84
N TYR A 81 -3.44 18.79 -22.99
CA TYR A 81 -3.15 18.07 -24.22
C TYR A 81 -4.11 18.47 -25.35
N ARG A 82 -5.39 18.68 -25.02
CA ARG A 82 -6.42 19.15 -25.97
C ARG A 82 -6.12 20.56 -26.47
N VAL A 83 -5.76 21.47 -25.56
CA VAL A 83 -5.34 22.83 -25.92
C VAL A 83 -4.06 22.79 -26.76
N PHE A 84 -3.06 21.99 -26.37
CA PHE A 84 -1.84 21.81 -27.14
C PHE A 84 -2.12 21.31 -28.56
N LYS A 85 -3.01 20.34 -28.75
CA LYS A 85 -3.36 19.80 -30.08
C LYS A 85 -3.93 20.89 -30.99
N LEU A 86 -4.83 21.73 -30.47
CA LEU A 86 -5.39 22.87 -31.20
C LEU A 86 -4.30 23.89 -31.55
N LEU A 87 -3.46 24.23 -30.58
CA LEU A 87 -2.37 25.19 -30.75
C LEU A 87 -1.30 24.69 -31.73
N SER A 88 -0.98 23.39 -31.71
CA SER A 88 -0.01 22.76 -32.61
C SER A 88 -0.47 22.75 -34.07
N ALA A 89 -1.79 22.74 -34.31
CA ALA A 89 -2.35 22.78 -35.66
C ALA A 89 -2.34 24.21 -36.25
N LYS A 90 -2.59 25.22 -35.41
CA LYS A 90 -2.75 26.61 -35.85
C LYS A 90 -1.53 27.51 -35.61
N LYS A 91 -0.55 27.06 -34.81
CA LYS A 91 0.60 27.80 -34.25
C LYS A 91 0.23 28.97 -33.34
N GLU A 92 -0.90 29.62 -33.58
CA GLU A 92 -1.44 30.73 -32.80
C GLU A 92 -2.98 30.63 -32.75
N ILE A 93 -3.55 30.89 -31.59
CA ILE A 93 -5.00 30.93 -31.35
C ILE A 93 -5.37 32.08 -30.41
N ASN A 94 -6.63 32.51 -30.43
CA ASN A 94 -7.18 33.40 -29.42
C ASN A 94 -7.80 32.61 -28.25
N TYR A 95 -7.97 33.23 -27.08
CA TYR A 95 -8.71 32.59 -25.97
C TYR A 95 -10.14 32.17 -26.35
N THR A 96 -10.78 32.89 -27.28
CA THR A 96 -12.11 32.54 -27.80
C THR A 96 -12.13 31.22 -28.57
N ASP A 97 -11.01 30.84 -29.20
CA ASP A 97 -10.90 29.56 -29.92
C ASP A 97 -10.92 28.35 -28.98
N LEU A 98 -10.60 28.54 -27.70
CA LEU A 98 -10.67 27.48 -26.69
C LEU A 98 -12.10 27.03 -26.41
N GLY A 99 -13.10 27.88 -26.68
CA GLY A 99 -14.52 27.51 -26.52
C GLY A 99 -14.98 26.42 -27.48
N ALA A 100 -14.21 26.11 -28.52
CA ALA A 100 -14.45 24.94 -29.37
C ALA A 100 -14.05 23.62 -28.70
N LEU A 101 -13.32 23.68 -27.58
CA LEU A 101 -13.01 22.54 -26.74
C LEU A 101 -14.12 22.39 -25.71
N ASP A 102 -14.65 21.19 -25.57
CA ASP A 102 -15.52 20.78 -24.46
C ASP A 102 -14.75 20.78 -23.12
N LEU A 103 -14.43 21.97 -22.63
CA LEU A 103 -13.70 22.27 -21.39
C LEU A 103 -14.41 23.40 -20.67
N ASP A 104 -14.48 23.32 -19.35
CA ASP A 104 -15.00 24.44 -18.56
C ASP A 104 -13.98 25.59 -18.49
N LYS A 105 -14.42 26.76 -18.00
CA LYS A 105 -13.58 27.96 -17.91
C LYS A 105 -12.35 27.76 -17.01
N ASN A 106 -12.48 26.99 -15.94
CA ASN A 106 -11.38 26.71 -15.04
C ASN A 106 -10.38 25.75 -15.69
N GLU A 107 -10.87 24.68 -16.34
CA GLU A 107 -10.04 23.74 -17.08
C GLU A 107 -9.26 24.43 -18.20
N MET A 108 -9.91 25.34 -18.95
CA MET A 108 -9.22 26.15 -19.98
C MET A 108 -8.10 26.99 -19.38
N ASN A 109 -8.36 27.71 -18.28
CA ASN A 109 -7.36 28.54 -17.63
C ASN A 109 -6.20 27.72 -17.07
N VAL A 110 -6.50 26.58 -16.42
CA VAL A 110 -5.50 25.66 -15.88
C VAL A 110 -4.66 25.07 -17.01
N ALA A 111 -5.28 24.62 -18.11
CA ALA A 111 -4.59 24.08 -19.28
C ALA A 111 -3.61 25.08 -19.87
N VAL A 112 -4.05 26.32 -20.12
CA VAL A 112 -3.17 27.38 -20.64
C VAL A 112 -2.06 27.71 -19.64
N GLY A 113 -2.36 27.75 -18.34
CA GLY A 113 -1.37 27.95 -17.28
C GLY A 113 -0.27 26.88 -17.28
N ILE A 114 -0.66 25.61 -17.43
CA ILE A 114 0.28 24.49 -17.54
C ILE A 114 1.16 24.63 -18.79
N LEU A 115 0.57 24.93 -19.95
CA LEU A 115 1.34 25.11 -21.19
C LEU A 115 2.35 26.26 -21.10
N LYS A 116 1.99 27.36 -20.42
CA LYS A 116 2.90 28.48 -20.15
C LYS A 116 4.03 28.08 -19.22
N ARG A 117 3.69 27.47 -18.07
CA ARG A 117 4.66 27.00 -17.06
C ARG A 117 5.69 26.07 -17.69
N ASP A 118 5.24 25.20 -18.60
CA ASP A 118 6.05 24.17 -19.20
C ASP A 118 6.89 24.67 -20.38
N GLY A 119 6.72 25.93 -20.81
CA GLY A 119 7.42 26.56 -21.92
C GLY A 119 6.84 26.21 -23.30
N ILE A 120 5.66 25.59 -23.34
CA ILE A 120 5.03 25.10 -24.56
C ILE A 120 4.27 26.21 -25.28
N ALA A 121 3.69 27.14 -24.51
CA ALA A 121 2.93 28.26 -25.03
C ALA A 121 3.36 29.59 -24.39
N GLN A 122 3.28 30.67 -25.16
CA GLN A 122 3.35 32.04 -24.68
C GLN A 122 2.02 32.74 -24.88
N THR A 123 1.74 33.76 -24.07
CA THR A 123 0.51 34.55 -24.20
C THR A 123 0.84 36.01 -24.42
N SER A 124 0.26 36.62 -25.45
CA SER A 124 0.42 38.04 -25.76
C SER A 124 -0.95 38.66 -25.99
N GLY A 125 -1.42 39.47 -25.03
CA GLY A 125 -2.79 39.98 -25.01
C GLY A 125 -3.82 38.84 -25.03
N ASN A 126 -4.68 38.83 -26.06
CA ASN A 126 -5.72 37.81 -26.24
C ASN A 126 -5.25 36.55 -27.00
N LYS A 127 -3.95 36.46 -27.33
CA LYS A 127 -3.39 35.39 -28.15
C LYS A 127 -2.58 34.40 -27.32
N ILE A 128 -2.61 33.15 -27.74
CA ILE A 128 -1.82 32.02 -27.25
C ILE A 128 -0.99 31.53 -28.43
N ILE A 129 0.33 31.52 -28.28
CA ILE A 129 1.30 31.25 -29.35
C ILE A 129 2.13 30.03 -28.95
N LEU A 130 2.31 29.09 -29.86
CA LEU A 130 3.17 27.93 -29.66
C LEU A 130 4.63 28.39 -29.55
N SER A 131 5.31 28.02 -28.47
CA SER A 131 6.70 28.41 -28.21
C SER A 131 7.64 27.23 -27.97
N GLY A 132 7.11 26.04 -27.66
CA GLY A 132 7.89 24.85 -27.37
C GLY A 132 7.21 23.59 -27.91
N ASP A 133 7.86 22.45 -27.70
CA ASP A 133 7.30 21.16 -28.10
C ASP A 133 6.27 20.62 -27.08
N GLY A 134 5.48 19.64 -27.52
CA GLY A 134 4.46 19.00 -26.68
C GLY A 134 4.93 17.78 -25.90
N SER A 135 6.24 17.55 -25.74
CA SER A 135 6.77 16.33 -25.10
C SER A 135 6.21 16.12 -23.70
N LYS A 136 6.21 17.17 -22.86
CA LYS A 136 5.70 17.10 -21.48
C LYS A 136 4.21 16.79 -21.40
N VAL A 137 3.39 17.37 -22.28
CA VAL A 137 1.94 17.10 -22.28
C VAL A 137 1.60 15.75 -22.89
N LYS A 138 2.39 15.27 -23.86
CA LYS A 138 2.31 13.89 -24.35
C LYS A 138 2.67 12.90 -23.25
N TYR A 139 3.78 13.12 -22.56
CA TYR A 139 4.22 12.29 -21.44
C TYR A 139 3.14 12.19 -20.36
N ARG A 140 2.51 13.31 -19.96
CA ARG A 140 1.36 13.27 -19.01
C ARG A 140 0.19 12.44 -19.54
N ALA A 141 -0.17 12.59 -20.81
CA ALA A 141 -1.26 11.81 -21.41
C ALA A 141 -0.95 10.30 -21.41
N ASP A 142 0.28 9.93 -21.75
CA ASP A 142 0.75 8.54 -21.74
C ASP A 142 0.82 7.96 -20.31
N SER A 143 1.23 8.77 -19.33
CA SER A 143 1.19 8.41 -17.92
C SER A 143 -0.22 8.13 -17.43
N LEU A 144 -1.22 8.92 -17.85
CA LEU A 144 -2.62 8.68 -17.48
C LEU A 144 -3.13 7.33 -17.98
N SER A 145 -2.74 6.94 -19.20
CA SER A 145 -3.04 5.61 -19.75
C SER A 145 -2.39 4.50 -18.93
N SER A 146 -1.15 4.71 -18.47
CA SER A 146 -0.42 3.75 -17.64
C SER A 146 -1.12 3.45 -16.31
N VAL A 147 -1.82 4.43 -15.72
CA VAL A 147 -2.64 4.21 -14.51
C VAL A 147 -3.76 3.20 -14.76
N SER A 148 -4.41 3.26 -15.92
CA SER A 148 -5.50 2.33 -16.25
C SER A 148 -5.01 0.88 -16.42
N GLU A 149 -3.73 0.72 -16.73
CA GLU A 149 -3.05 -0.58 -16.87
C GLU A 149 -2.44 -1.08 -15.55
N GLY A 150 -2.61 -0.33 -14.44
CA GLY A 150 -2.07 -0.68 -13.13
C GLY A 150 -0.55 -0.53 -13.02
N LYS A 151 0.08 0.26 -13.89
CA LYS A 151 1.53 0.50 -13.86
C LYS A 151 1.88 1.57 -12.84
N GLN A 152 3.13 1.51 -12.35
CA GLN A 152 3.69 2.57 -11.52
C GLN A 152 3.81 3.89 -12.30
N LEU A 153 3.66 4.99 -11.57
CA LEU A 153 3.85 6.34 -12.07
C LEU A 153 5.15 6.91 -11.52
N ASP A 154 5.72 7.86 -12.25
CA ASP A 154 6.71 8.78 -11.70
C ASP A 154 6.08 9.62 -10.57
N ASP A 155 6.83 9.80 -9.47
CA ASP A 155 6.35 10.46 -8.26
C ASP A 155 5.86 11.89 -8.50
N TYR A 156 6.53 12.61 -9.40
CA TYR A 156 6.13 13.98 -9.75
C TYR A 156 4.76 13.97 -10.44
N ILE A 157 4.56 13.08 -11.42
CA ILE A 157 3.28 12.93 -12.12
C ILE A 157 2.17 12.47 -11.19
N ALA A 158 2.44 11.47 -10.34
CA ALA A 158 1.49 10.97 -9.36
C ALA A 158 1.03 12.11 -8.44
N SER A 159 1.97 12.90 -7.90
CA SER A 159 1.65 14.04 -7.04
C SER A 159 0.81 15.11 -7.74
N GLU A 160 1.08 15.39 -9.02
CA GLU A 160 0.33 16.34 -9.82
C GLU A 160 -1.11 15.85 -10.07
N PHE A 161 -1.26 14.58 -10.44
CA PHE A 161 -2.58 13.98 -10.69
C PHE A 161 -3.44 13.88 -9.43
N VAL A 162 -2.85 13.58 -8.27
CA VAL A 162 -3.56 13.59 -6.98
C VAL A 162 -4.03 14.99 -6.63
N LYS A 163 -3.15 16.00 -6.73
CA LYS A 163 -3.53 17.41 -6.46
C LYS A 163 -4.66 17.90 -7.34
N ARG A 164 -4.75 17.38 -8.57
CA ARG A 164 -5.79 17.69 -9.55
C ARG A 164 -7.03 16.81 -9.42
N GLY A 165 -7.07 15.88 -8.48
CA GLY A 165 -8.17 14.94 -8.29
C GLY A 165 -8.37 13.99 -9.47
N ILE A 166 -7.34 13.72 -10.27
CA ILE A 166 -7.37 12.82 -11.43
C ILE A 166 -7.22 11.37 -10.97
N ILE A 167 -6.34 11.15 -9.99
CA ILE A 167 -6.13 9.85 -9.36
C ILE A 167 -6.27 9.96 -7.84
N GLU A 168 -6.64 8.85 -7.22
CA GLU A 168 -6.52 8.60 -5.80
C GLU A 168 -5.42 7.58 -5.56
N ILE A 169 -4.70 7.74 -4.45
CA ILE A 169 -3.70 6.78 -4.00
C ILE A 169 -4.34 5.92 -2.91
N SER A 170 -4.23 4.61 -3.06
CA SER A 170 -4.51 3.65 -2.00
C SER A 170 -3.23 2.88 -1.66
N GLU A 171 -2.79 2.99 -0.43
CA GLU A 171 -1.68 2.19 0.09
C GLU A 171 -2.23 0.88 0.66
N ASN A 172 -1.62 -0.23 0.25
CA ASN A 172 -1.89 -1.53 0.84
C ASN A 172 -0.62 -1.99 1.54
N VAL A 173 -0.65 -2.01 2.87
CA VAL A 173 0.44 -2.52 3.70
C VAL A 173 0.18 -3.99 3.95
N LYS A 174 1.09 -4.86 3.49
CA LYS A 174 1.12 -6.27 3.87
C LYS A 174 2.16 -6.48 4.96
N GLU A 175 1.73 -7.01 6.09
CA GLU A 175 2.63 -7.40 7.17
C GLU A 175 3.08 -8.86 6.96
N PHE A 176 4.39 -9.05 6.93
CA PHE A 176 5.06 -10.34 6.86
C PHE A 176 5.74 -10.64 8.19
N VAL A 177 5.73 -11.91 8.56
CA VAL A 177 6.32 -12.43 9.79
C VAL A 177 7.23 -13.59 9.45
N TYR A 178 8.39 -13.65 10.10
CA TYR A 178 9.31 -14.79 10.01
C TYR A 178 10.07 -14.99 11.32
N ALA A 179 10.43 -16.23 11.63
CA ALA A 179 11.12 -16.60 12.84
C ALA A 179 12.56 -16.06 12.86
N THR A 180 13.00 -15.58 14.02
CA THR A 180 14.41 -15.30 14.28
C THR A 180 15.20 -16.61 14.44
N PRO A 181 16.54 -16.58 14.45
CA PRO A 181 17.33 -17.75 14.84
C PRO A 181 16.88 -18.34 16.18
N SER A 182 16.62 -17.50 17.18
CA SER A 182 16.09 -17.91 18.48
C SER A 182 14.70 -18.55 18.39
N GLY A 183 13.80 -18.02 17.55
CA GLY A 183 12.51 -18.64 17.26
C GLY A 183 12.65 -20.02 16.61
N LEU A 184 13.57 -20.18 15.67
CA LEU A 184 13.84 -21.46 15.00
C LEU A 184 14.46 -22.48 15.96
N ASP A 185 15.40 -22.07 16.81
CA ASP A 185 15.97 -22.93 17.85
C ASP A 185 14.90 -23.36 18.85
N LEU A 186 13.95 -22.48 19.18
CA LEU A 186 12.84 -22.78 20.08
C LEU A 186 11.92 -23.83 19.49
N ILE A 187 11.58 -23.72 18.20
CA ILE A 187 10.83 -24.74 17.47
C ILE A 187 11.54 -26.11 17.48
N ARG A 188 12.88 -26.14 17.41
CA ARG A 188 13.68 -27.37 17.40
C ARG A 188 13.83 -28.01 18.78
N SER A 189 13.49 -27.30 19.85
CA SER A 189 13.57 -27.83 21.21
C SER A 189 12.51 -28.89 21.47
N ASP A 190 12.90 -29.99 22.12
CA ASP A 190 11.96 -31.03 22.57
C ASP A 190 10.87 -30.48 23.51
N LYS A 191 11.15 -29.37 24.20
CA LYS A 191 10.19 -28.71 25.10
C LYS A 191 9.12 -27.91 24.38
N PHE A 192 9.30 -27.61 23.08
CA PHE A 192 8.32 -26.85 22.31
C PHE A 192 6.98 -27.61 22.19
N SER A 193 7.05 -28.94 22.02
CA SER A 193 5.89 -29.81 21.89
C SER A 193 5.21 -30.14 23.23
N MET A 194 5.80 -29.75 24.37
CA MET A 194 5.17 -29.96 25.68
C MET A 194 3.87 -29.15 25.75
N LYS A 195 2.75 -29.86 25.91
CA LYS A 195 1.47 -29.23 26.21
C LYS A 195 1.49 -28.75 27.65
N LEU A 196 1.43 -27.43 27.82
CA LEU A 196 1.27 -26.80 29.12
C LEU A 196 -0.22 -26.57 29.37
N VAL A 197 -0.64 -26.76 30.61
CA VAL A 197 -2.03 -26.53 31.01
C VAL A 197 -2.24 -25.03 31.23
N ASP A 198 -3.18 -24.46 30.46
CA ASP A 198 -3.51 -23.03 30.48
C ASP A 198 -4.73 -22.71 31.38
N LYS A 199 -5.55 -23.72 31.75
CA LYS A 199 -6.74 -23.56 32.60
C LYS A 199 -6.77 -24.64 33.68
N LEU A 200 -7.01 -24.22 34.92
CA LEU A 200 -7.33 -25.14 36.00
C LEU A 200 -8.76 -25.67 35.82
N THR A 201 -8.89 -26.99 35.69
CA THR A 201 -10.18 -27.69 35.74
C THR A 201 -10.25 -28.53 37.02
N THR A 202 -11.47 -28.89 37.44
CA THR A 202 -11.69 -29.71 38.63
C THR A 202 -10.89 -31.02 38.61
N ASP A 203 -10.87 -31.71 37.46
CA ASP A 203 -10.11 -32.95 37.28
C ASP A 203 -8.59 -32.75 37.43
N ILE A 204 -8.07 -31.59 36.99
CA ILE A 204 -6.65 -31.23 37.11
C ILE A 204 -6.31 -30.89 38.55
N ILE A 205 -7.23 -30.24 39.28
CA ILE A 205 -7.04 -29.95 40.70
C ILE A 205 -6.96 -31.24 41.51
N GLU A 206 -7.76 -32.26 41.17
CA GLU A 206 -7.71 -33.58 41.81
C GLU A 206 -6.42 -34.35 41.49
N ASN A 207 -5.85 -34.18 40.28
CA ASN A 207 -4.66 -34.90 39.79
C ASN A 207 -3.48 -33.97 39.42
N TRP A 208 -3.22 -32.95 40.23
CA TRP A 208 -2.30 -31.87 39.85
C TRP A 208 -0.81 -32.24 39.86
N LYS A 209 -0.42 -33.30 40.58
CA LYS A 209 0.99 -33.69 40.75
C LYS A 209 1.57 -34.21 39.44
N GLY A 210 2.56 -33.50 38.90
CA GLY A 210 3.24 -33.83 37.64
C GLY A 210 2.71 -33.09 36.42
N VAL A 211 1.68 -32.24 36.58
CA VAL A 211 1.15 -31.38 35.51
C VAL A 211 2.02 -30.13 35.37
N SER A 212 2.44 -29.82 34.14
CA SER A 212 3.19 -28.59 33.84
C SER A 212 2.23 -27.47 33.45
N PHE A 213 2.19 -26.41 34.27
CA PHE A 213 1.34 -25.25 34.07
C PHE A 213 2.07 -24.18 33.28
N ARG A 214 1.32 -23.46 32.45
CA ARG A 214 1.81 -22.26 31.78
C ARG A 214 1.96 -21.12 32.78
N ARG A 215 3.00 -20.29 32.61
CA ARG A 215 3.16 -19.06 33.40
C ARG A 215 2.12 -18.02 32.97
N TYR A 216 1.53 -17.36 33.98
CA TYR A 216 0.66 -16.22 33.78
C TYR A 216 1.51 -14.95 33.66
N ASP A 217 1.26 -14.14 32.62
CA ASP A 217 1.80 -12.78 32.54
C ASP A 217 0.97 -11.88 33.48
N LEU A 218 1.60 -11.27 34.50
CA LEU A 218 1.02 -10.28 35.41
C LEU A 218 1.29 -8.85 34.91
#